data_AF-A0A1H3A8X6-F1
#
_entry.id   AF-A0A1H3A8X6-F1
#
_cell.length_a   1.000
_cell.length_b   1.000
_cell.length_c   1.000
_cell.angle_alpha   90.00
_cell.angle_beta   90.00
_cell.angle_gamma   90.00
#
_symmetry.space_group_name_H-M   'P 1'
#
loop_
_entity.id
_entity.type
_entity.pdbx_description
1 polymer ?
#
loop_
_entity_poly.entity_id
_entity_poly.type
_entity_poly.pdbx_seq_one_letter_code
_entity_poly.pdbx_strand_id
1 'polypeptide(L)' 'MEVKTARLTVLIDPVKKKAFEDLCAAQDLTPSQVVRQLIRDYLERHGVNYSTKSQLLGANLKAQDKD' A
#
# COMPACT_ATOMS: atom_id res chain seq x y z
N MET A 1 -12.40 15.44 -6.90
CA MET A 1 -12.42 14.99 -5.50
C MET A 1 -10.98 15.04 -5.02
N GLU A 2 -10.69 15.84 -3.99
CA GLU A 2 -9.32 16.12 -3.55
C GLU A 2 -8.66 14.85 -3.00
N VAL A 3 -7.53 14.44 -3.60
CA VAL A 3 -6.74 13.30 -3.12
C VAL A 3 -5.95 13.79 -1.91
N LYS A 4 -6.53 13.68 -0.72
CA LYS A 4 -5.85 13.99 0.55
C LYS A 4 -4.74 12.95 0.78
N THR A 5 -3.59 13.18 0.16
CA THR A 5 -2.38 12.38 0.40
C THR A 5 -1.72 12.86 1.70
N ALA A 6 -1.37 11.91 2.56
CA ALA A 6 -0.62 12.17 3.79
C ALA A 6 0.74 11.45 3.71
N ARG A 7 1.79 12.07 4.25
CA ARG A 7 3.14 11.48 4.30
C ARG A 7 3.32 10.71 5.61
N LEU A 8 3.63 9.41 5.50
CA LEU A 8 4.04 8.58 6.62
C LEU A 8 5.58 8.50 6.63
N THR A 9 6.21 8.94 7.73
CA THR A 9 7.66 8.82 7.94
C THR A 9 7.91 7.85 9.08
N VAL A 10 8.73 6.82 8.83
CA VAL A 10 9.06 5.78 9.82
C VAL A 10 10.58 5.68 9.92
N LEU A 11 11.09 5.66 11.15
CA LEU A 11 12.50 5.36 11.40
C LEU A 11 12.69 3.84 11.38
N ILE A 12 13.64 3.38 10.58
CA ILE A 12 14.00 1.97 10.45
C ILE A 12 15.52 1.85 10.46
N ASP A 13 16.01 0.76 11.03
CA ASP A 13 17.42 0.39 10.99
C ASP A 13 17.94 0.29 9.53
N PRO A 14 19.15 0.80 9.23
CA PRO A 14 19.68 0.82 7.86
C PRO A 14 19.88 -0.58 7.26
N VAL A 15 20.22 -1.59 8.06
CA VAL A 15 20.40 -2.97 7.58
C VAL A 15 19.05 -3.56 7.18
N LYS A 16 18.03 -3.36 8.03
CA LYS A 16 16.66 -3.80 7.71
C LYS A 16 16.08 -3.09 6.49
N LYS A 17 16.33 -1.78 6.37
CA LYS A 17 15.89 -1.00 5.21
C LYS A 17 16.46 -1.60 3.92
N LYS A 18 17.77 -1.86 3.87
CA LYS A 18 18.42 -2.44 2.70
C LYS A 18 17.85 -3.81 2.35
N ALA A 19 17.73 -4.71 3.33
CA ALA A 19 17.15 -6.03 3.10
C ALA A 19 15.71 -5.97 2.58
N PHE A 20 14.91 -5.01 3.07
CA PHE A 20 13.55 -4.79 2.58
C PHE A 20 13.53 -4.25 1.15
N GLU A 21 14.39 -3.29 0.82
CA GLU A 21 14.51 -2.73 -0.53
C GLU A 21 14.96 -3.81 -1.54
N ASP A 22 15.96 -4.62 -1.19
CA ASP A 22 16.46 -5.72 -2.01
C ASP A 22 15.35 -6.77 -2.27
N LEU A 23 14.58 -7.12 -1.24
CA LEU A 23 13.46 -8.06 -1.35
C LEU A 23 12.34 -7.51 -2.25
N CYS A 24 12.04 -6.22 -2.15
CA CYS A 24 11.05 -5.57 -3.00
C CYS A 24 11.53 -5.54 -4.46
N ALA A 25 12.79 -5.18 -4.69
CA ALA A 25 13.39 -5.13 -6.02
C ALA A 25 13.41 -6.51 -6.70
N ALA A 26 13.68 -7.59 -5.94
CA ALA A 26 13.64 -8.95 -6.45
C ALA A 26 12.24 -9.41 -6.93
N GLN A 27 11.19 -8.68 -6.57
CA GLN A 27 9.80 -8.96 -6.93
C GLN A 27 9.21 -7.89 -7.87
N ASP A 28 10.04 -6.99 -8.41
CA ASP A 28 9.60 -5.86 -9.24
C ASP A 28 8.59 -4.94 -8.53
N LEU A 29 8.68 -4.85 -7.20
CA LEU A 29 7.83 -4.00 -6.36
C LEU A 29 8.61 -2.85 -5.75
N THR A 30 7.92 -1.74 -5.53
CA THR A 30 8.48 -0.63 -4.74
C THR A 30 8.15 -0.81 -3.24
N PRO A 31 9.07 -0.44 -2.33
CA PRO A 31 8.82 -0.48 -0.87
C PRO A 31 7.51 0.22 -0.47
N SER A 32 7.17 1.32 -1.15
CA SER A 32 5.95 2.08 -0.88
C SER A 32 4.68 1.36 -1.29
N GLN A 33 4.71 0.48 -2.30
CA GLN A 33 3.57 -0.36 -2.66
C GLN A 33 3.34 -1.44 -1.60
N VAL A 34 4.43 -2.10 -1.18
CA VAL A 34 4.38 -3.14 -0.15
C VAL A 34 3.89 -2.59 1.18
N VAL A 35 4.43 -1.47 1.66
CA VAL A 35 3.99 -0.83 2.92
C VAL A 35 2.52 -0.45 2.87
N ARG A 36 2.02 0.08 1.75
CA ARG A 36 0.59 0.40 1.60
C ARG A 36 -0.30 -0.84 1.66
N GLN A 37 0.13 -1.96 1.07
CA GLN A 37 -0.60 -3.22 1.17
C GLN A 37 -0.59 -3.73 2.61
N LEU A 38 0.56 -3.67 3.27
CA LEU A 38 0.73 -4.08 4.66
C LEU A 38 -0.19 -3.29 5.60
N ILE A 39 -0.34 -1.98 5.40
CA ILE A 39 -1.29 -1.14 6.14
C ILE A 39 -2.73 -1.58 5.90
N ARG A 40 -3.13 -1.84 4.64
CA ARG A 40 -4.49 -2.28 4.31
C ARG A 40 -4.82 -3.62 4.97
N ASP A 41 -3.94 -4.60 4.83
CA ASP A 41 -4.12 -5.94 5.39
C ASP A 41 -4.17 -5.87 6.92
N TYR A 42 -3.34 -5.03 7.54
CA TYR A 42 -3.35 -4.83 8.99
C TYR A 42 -4.68 -4.23 9.47
N LEU A 43 -5.17 -3.17 8.82
CA LEU A 43 -6.47 -2.57 9.16
C LEU A 43 -7.62 -3.56 8.99
N GLU A 44 -7.59 -4.38 7.94
CA GLU A 44 -8.58 -5.42 7.70
C GLU A 44 -8.57 -6.51 8.76
N ARG A 45 -7.39 -7.03 9.12
CA ARG A 45 -7.24 -8.03 10.20
C ARG A 45 -7.75 -7.54 11.54
N HIS A 46 -7.70 -6.23 11.79
CA HIS A 46 -8.19 -5.60 13.03
C HIS A 46 -9.63 -5.07 12.91
N GLY A 47 -10.33 -5.30 11.79
CA GLY A 47 -11.72 -4.87 11.61
C GLY A 47 -11.90 -3.35 11.55
N VAL A 48 -10.85 -2.59 11.26
CA VAL A 48 -10.91 -1.13 11.21
C VAL A 48 -11.52 -0.70 9.88
N ASN A 49 -12.69 -0.06 9.95
CA ASN A 49 -13.33 0.51 8.77
C ASN A 49 -12.91 1.97 8.56
N TYR A 50 -12.63 2.35 7.32
CA TYR A 50 -12.25 3.71 6.95
C TYR A 50 -12.98 4.14 5.68
N SER A 51 -13.38 5.40 5.61
CA SER A 51 -14.35 5.92 4.61
C SER A 51 -13.91 5.73 3.15
N THR A 52 -12.62 5.59 2.88
CA THR A 52 -12.08 5.36 1.52
C THR A 52 -11.98 3.89 1.12
N LYS A 53 -12.30 2.93 2.00
CA LYS A 53 -12.29 1.48 1.69
C LYS A 53 -13.19 1.16 0.48
N SER A 54 -14.32 1.85 0.35
CA SER A 54 -15.28 1.66 -0.75
C SER A 54 -14.79 2.18 -2.12
N GLN A 55 -13.89 3.18 -2.17
CA GLN A 55 -13.45 3.77 -3.43
C GLN A 55 -12.32 2.96 -4.10
N LEU A 56 -11.49 2.29 -3.30
CA LEU A 56 -10.40 1.45 -3.82
C LEU A 56 -10.90 0.14 -4.46
N LEU A 57 -12.01 -0.42 -3.95
CA LEU A 57 -12.61 -1.63 -4.53
C LEU A 57 -13.24 -1.36 -5.92
N GLY A 58 -13.86 -0.20 -6.09
CA GLY A 58 -14.47 0.22 -7.37
C GLY A 58 -13.47 0.66 -8.45
N ALA A 59 -12.22 0.98 -8.08
CA ALA A 59 -11.19 1.38 -9.03
C ALA A 59 -10.53 0.18 -9.74
N ASN A 60 -10.36 -0.95 -9.04
CA ASN A 60 -9.79 -2.17 -9.64
C ASN A 60 -10.74 -2.84 -10.64
N LEU A 61 -12.06 -2.75 -10.45
CA LEU A 61 -13.05 -3.31 -11.38
C LEU A 61 -13.14 -2.54 -12.72
N LYS A 62 -12.72 -1.27 -12.77
CA LYS A 62 -12.76 -0.46 -14.00
C LYS A 62 -11.53 -0.61 -14.89
N ALA A 63 -10.47 -1.26 -14.41
CA ALA A 63 -9.24 -1.45 -15.18
C ALA A 63 -9.26 -2.71 -16.07
N GLN A 64 -10.29 -3.55 -15.95
CA GLN A 64 -10.36 -4.87 -16.59
C GLN A 64 -11.38 -4.95 -17.75
N ASP A 65 -12.03 -3.83 -18.10
CA ASP A 65 -13.12 -3.75 -19.09
C ASP A 65 -12.82 -2.70 -20.17
N LYS A 66 -11.58 -2.68 -20.67
CA LYS A 66 -11.19 -1.80 -21.78
C LYS A 66 -10.25 -2.53 -22.75
N ASP A 67 -10.78 -3.57 -23.36
CA ASP A 67 -10.34 -4.11 -24.66
C ASP A 67 -11.23 -3.52 -25.77
#